data_AF-A0A816KA41-F1
#
_entry.id   AF-A0A816KA41-F1
#
_cell.length_a   1.000
_cell.length_b   1.000
_cell.length_c   1.000
_cell.angle_alpha   90.00
_cell.angle_beta   90.00
_cell.angle_gamma   90.00
#
_symmetry.space_group_name_H-M   'P 1'
#
loop_
_entity.id
_entity.type
_entity.pdbx_description
1 polymer ?
#
loop_
_entity_poly.entity_id
_entity_poly.type
_entity_poly.pdbx_seq_one_letter_code
_entity_poly.pdbx_strand_id
1 'polypeptide(L)'
;MDAHIQNIGWASNYRLGQVVGTEGIKSRLEAYRINSNPYTPSITYRSHVQKIGWQNYVHTNDISGTTGRSLRLEALQINIGSNIGGKVYYRCHLEQIGWTDWHGNNAVCGTVGQHRRLEAFVLTILLF
;
A
#
# COMPACT_ATOMS: atom_id res chain seq x y z
N MET A 1 -7.09 3.77 -6.84
CA MET A 1 -6.10 2.78 -6.36
C MET A 1 -6.60 1.43 -6.76
N ASP A 2 -5.67 0.55 -7.11
CA ASP A 2 -5.96 -0.83 -7.48
C ASP A 2 -5.09 -1.76 -6.62
N ALA A 3 -5.60 -2.94 -6.31
CA ALA A 3 -4.94 -3.94 -5.49
C ALA A 3 -5.02 -5.32 -6.14
N HIS A 4 -3.90 -6.02 -6.18
CA HIS A 4 -3.84 -7.43 -6.53
C HIS A 4 -3.93 -8.26 -5.24
N ILE A 5 -5.02 -9.01 -5.11
CA ILE A 5 -5.36 -9.78 -3.91
C ILE A 5 -5.27 -11.26 -4.22
N GLN A 6 -4.69 -12.03 -3.31
CA GLN A 6 -4.56 -13.48 -3.44
C GLN A 6 -5.91 -14.11 -3.85
N ASN A 7 -5.89 -14.96 -4.89
CA ASN A 7 -7.03 -15.71 -5.41
C ASN A 7 -8.24 -14.87 -5.87
N ILE A 8 -8.12 -13.54 -5.94
CA ILE A 8 -9.16 -12.63 -6.46
C ILE A 8 -8.65 -11.91 -7.72
N GLY A 9 -7.36 -11.59 -7.77
CA GLY A 9 -6.77 -10.81 -8.85
C GLY A 9 -6.86 -9.31 -8.57
N TRP A 10 -6.94 -8.51 -9.64
CA TRP A 10 -7.00 -7.05 -9.52
C TRP A 10 -8.41 -6.58 -9.15
N ALA A 11 -8.52 -5.90 -8.01
CA ALA A 11 -9.66 -5.08 -7.62
C ALA A 11 -9.29 -3.60 -7.80
N SER A 12 -10.19 -2.82 -8.38
CA SER A 12 -9.90 -1.47 -8.87
C SER A 12 -10.86 -0.41 -8.33
N ASN A 13 -10.57 0.86 -8.62
CA ASN A 13 -11.41 2.03 -8.32
C ASN A 13 -11.55 2.38 -6.82
N TYR A 14 -10.61 1.92 -5.98
CA TYR A 14 -10.55 2.37 -4.60
C TYR A 14 -10.15 3.85 -4.52
N ARG A 15 -10.87 4.62 -3.69
CA ARG A 15 -10.65 6.06 -3.45
C ARG A 15 -9.80 6.29 -2.20
N LEU A 16 -9.26 7.49 -2.06
CA LEU A 16 -8.60 7.90 -0.81
C LEU A 16 -9.57 7.76 0.37
N GLY A 17 -9.05 7.30 1.50
CA GLY A 17 -9.82 6.99 2.71
C GLY A 17 -10.59 5.67 2.68
N GLN A 18 -10.66 4.98 1.54
CA GLN A 18 -11.23 3.64 1.48
C GLN A 18 -10.20 2.56 1.82
N VAL A 19 -10.72 1.43 2.29
CA VAL A 19 -9.94 0.21 2.52
C VAL A 19 -9.57 -0.39 1.17
N VAL A 20 -8.27 -0.49 0.92
CA VAL A 20 -7.68 -1.12 -0.27
C VAL A 20 -7.20 -2.50 0.11
N GLY A 21 -7.88 -3.54 -0.40
CA GLY A 21 -7.61 -4.94 -0.04
C GLY A 21 -8.81 -5.60 0.62
N THR A 22 -8.56 -6.46 1.60
CA THR A 22 -9.60 -7.21 2.31
C THR A 22 -9.46 -7.12 3.82
N GLU A 23 -10.60 -7.05 4.49
CA GLU A 23 -10.72 -7.29 5.93
C GLU A 23 -11.53 -8.56 6.15
N GLY A 24 -11.16 -9.35 7.17
CA GLY A 24 -11.99 -10.47 7.65
C GLY A 24 -11.96 -11.76 6.82
N ILE A 25 -11.45 -11.75 5.58
CA ILE A 25 -11.38 -12.97 4.74
C ILE A 25 -9.96 -13.56 4.57
N LYS A 26 -8.97 -13.02 5.31
CA LYS A 26 -7.59 -13.54 5.39
C LYS A 26 -6.82 -13.60 4.06
N SER A 27 -7.23 -12.84 3.05
CA SER A 27 -6.51 -12.73 1.77
C SER A 27 -5.44 -11.64 1.84
N ARG A 28 -4.23 -11.94 1.36
CA ARG A 28 -3.12 -10.98 1.34
C ARG A 28 -3.13 -10.07 0.11
N LEU A 29 -2.56 -8.89 0.25
CA LEU A 29 -2.07 -8.12 -0.88
C LEU A 29 -0.80 -8.74 -1.44
N GLU A 30 -0.71 -8.77 -2.76
CA GLU A 30 0.51 -9.17 -3.49
C GLU A 30 1.12 -7.98 -4.24
N ALA A 31 0.27 -7.06 -4.72
CA ALA A 31 0.68 -5.82 -5.33
C ALA A 31 -0.41 -4.75 -5.19
N TYR A 32 -0.04 -3.48 -5.38
CA TYR A 32 -0.98 -2.39 -5.52
C TYR A 32 -0.44 -1.31 -6.45
N ARG A 33 -1.36 -0.44 -6.89
CA ARG A 33 -1.08 0.74 -7.69
C ARG A 33 -1.86 1.94 -7.15
N ILE A 34 -1.17 3.06 -6.97
CA ILE A 34 -1.79 4.35 -6.69
C ILE A 34 -1.93 5.07 -8.03
N ASN A 35 -3.15 5.24 -8.52
CA ASN A 35 -3.41 5.86 -9.82
C ASN A 35 -3.32 7.38 -9.72
N SER A 36 -2.88 8.03 -10.80
CA SER A 36 -2.93 9.48 -10.91
C SER A 36 -4.34 9.94 -11.25
N ASN A 37 -4.75 11.05 -10.66
CA ASN A 37 -5.89 11.88 -11.02
C ASN A 37 -5.42 13.34 -10.91
N PRO A 38 -5.98 14.32 -11.66
CA PRO A 38 -5.70 15.75 -11.51
C PRO A 38 -5.61 16.29 -10.07
N TYR A 39 -6.25 15.64 -9.10
CA TYR A 39 -6.24 16.02 -7.68
C TYR A 39 -5.27 15.20 -6.81
N THR A 40 -4.64 14.16 -7.36
CA THR A 40 -3.63 13.39 -6.63
C THR A 40 -2.25 13.95 -6.94
N PRO A 41 -1.49 14.36 -5.92
CA PRO A 41 -0.12 14.80 -6.09
C PRO A 41 0.78 13.70 -6.64
N SER A 42 2.00 14.06 -7.08
CA SER A 42 3.01 13.06 -7.40
C SER A 42 3.37 12.27 -6.13
N ILE A 43 3.17 10.96 -6.18
CA ILE A 43 3.41 10.05 -5.06
C ILE A 43 4.45 9.03 -5.50
N THR A 44 5.40 8.76 -4.61
CA THR A 44 6.29 7.61 -4.72
C THR A 44 5.96 6.60 -3.64
N TYR A 45 6.08 5.33 -3.96
CA TYR A 45 5.77 4.27 -3.01
C TYR A 45 6.57 3.02 -3.30
N ARG A 46 6.73 2.18 -2.27
CA ARG A 46 7.38 0.88 -2.38
C ARG A 46 6.80 -0.11 -1.39
N SER A 47 7.04 -1.39 -1.66
CA SER A 47 6.63 -2.48 -0.79
C SER A 47 7.83 -3.31 -0.32
N HIS A 48 7.70 -3.85 0.89
CA HIS A 48 8.49 -4.99 1.34
C HIS A 48 7.74 -6.27 0.96
N VAL A 49 8.32 -7.06 0.06
CA VAL A 49 7.72 -8.30 -0.44
C VAL A 49 8.40 -9.50 0.20
N GLN A 50 7.61 -10.48 0.61
CA GLN A 50 8.12 -11.74 1.14
C GLN A 50 9.21 -12.34 0.23
N LYS A 51 10.33 -12.79 0.83
CA LYS A 51 11.51 -13.39 0.16
C LYS A 51 12.26 -12.47 -0.81
N ILE A 52 11.81 -11.24 -1.04
CA ILE A 52 12.48 -10.26 -1.92
C ILE A 52 13.06 -9.12 -1.10
N GLY A 53 12.34 -8.65 -0.10
CA GLY A 53 12.70 -7.46 0.66
C GLY A 53 12.05 -6.20 0.12
N TRP A 54 12.61 -5.05 0.47
CA TRP A 54 12.20 -3.75 -0.08
C TRP A 54 12.51 -3.68 -1.57
N GLN A 55 11.50 -3.40 -2.37
CA GLN A 55 11.67 -3.05 -3.77
C GLN A 55 12.04 -1.57 -3.94
N ASN A 56 12.46 -1.19 -5.13
CA ASN A 56 12.66 0.22 -5.48
C ASN A 56 11.34 1.01 -5.37
N TYR A 57 11.47 2.32 -5.14
CA TYR A 57 10.31 3.22 -5.25
C TYR A 57 9.80 3.25 -6.68
N VAL A 58 8.49 3.22 -6.81
CA VAL A 58 7.75 3.41 -8.05
C VAL A 58 6.94 4.69 -7.97
N HIS A 59 6.45 5.16 -9.12
CA HIS A 59 5.65 6.38 -9.20
C HIS A 59 4.16 6.06 -9.32
N THR A 60 3.34 7.10 -9.25
CA THR A 60 1.92 7.03 -9.56
C THR A 60 1.69 6.29 -10.89
N ASN A 61 0.70 5.39 -10.90
CA ASN A 61 0.35 4.45 -11.97
C ASN A 61 1.24 3.21 -12.13
N ASP A 62 2.37 3.11 -11.43
CA ASP A 62 3.21 1.92 -11.48
C ASP A 62 2.77 0.85 -10.47
N ILE A 63 3.20 -0.39 -10.66
CA ILE A 63 2.88 -1.48 -9.74
C ILE A 63 3.97 -1.59 -8.68
N SER A 64 3.59 -1.58 -7.40
CA SER A 64 4.46 -1.95 -6.28
C SER A 64 4.04 -3.33 -5.74
N GLY A 65 5.00 -4.26 -5.63
CA GLY A 65 4.75 -5.65 -5.27
C GLY A 65 5.01 -6.62 -6.43
N THR A 66 4.31 -7.76 -6.40
CA THR A 66 4.36 -8.78 -7.45
C THR A 66 2.98 -9.28 -7.81
N THR A 67 2.73 -9.53 -9.09
CA THR A 67 1.48 -10.12 -9.57
C THR A 67 1.69 -11.59 -9.92
N GLY A 68 0.81 -12.48 -9.48
CA GLY A 68 0.80 -13.90 -9.86
C GLY A 68 1.95 -14.75 -9.31
N ARG A 69 2.80 -14.19 -8.44
CA ARG A 69 3.95 -14.91 -7.85
C ARG A 69 3.64 -15.57 -6.51
N SER A 70 2.42 -15.44 -6.01
CA SER A 70 2.03 -15.94 -4.68
C SER A 70 2.89 -15.38 -3.53
N LEU A 71 3.49 -14.20 -3.71
CA LEU A 71 4.28 -13.51 -2.68
C LEU A 71 3.45 -12.39 -2.06
N ARG A 72 3.41 -12.35 -0.73
CA ARG A 72 2.68 -11.33 0.02
C ARG A 72 3.48 -10.04 0.17
N LEU A 73 2.76 -8.94 0.32
CA LEU A 73 3.29 -7.74 0.94
C LEU A 73 3.36 -7.92 2.45
N GLU A 74 4.41 -7.39 3.07
CA GLU A 74 4.60 -7.39 4.53
C GLU A 74 4.60 -5.96 5.09
N ALA A 75 5.08 -4.98 4.30
CA ALA A 75 5.05 -3.57 4.62
C ALA A 75 5.01 -2.70 3.36
N LEU A 76 4.64 -1.43 3.54
CA LEU A 76 4.66 -0.39 2.52
C LEU A 76 5.22 0.93 3.06
N GLN A 77 5.75 1.74 2.15
CA GLN A 77 6.12 3.12 2.38
C GLN A 77 5.55 3.97 1.25
N ILE A 78 4.94 5.09 1.62
CA ILE A 78 4.29 6.01 0.68
C ILE A 78 4.79 7.41 0.99
N ASN A 79 5.16 8.16 -0.03
CA ASN A 79 5.65 9.52 0.10
C ASN A 79 4.99 10.41 -0.95
N ILE A 80 4.72 11.65 -0.57
CA ILE A 80 4.28 12.72 -1.48
C ILE A 80 5.49 13.55 -1.87
N GLY A 81 5.55 14.00 -3.12
CA GLY A 81 6.64 14.84 -3.61
C GLY A 81 6.80 16.11 -2.78
N SER A 82 8.05 16.47 -2.47
CA SER A 82 8.41 17.62 -1.61
C SER A 82 7.93 18.97 -2.15
N ASN A 83 7.68 19.07 -3.46
CA ASN A 83 7.26 20.31 -4.11
C ASN A 83 5.75 20.55 -4.02
N ILE A 84 5.04 19.74 -3.24
CA ILE A 84 3.60 19.79 -3.07
C ILE A 84 3.32 20.07 -1.60
N GLY A 85 2.54 21.12 -1.32
CA GLY A 85 2.03 21.42 0.02
C GLY A 85 1.06 20.33 0.47
N GLY A 86 1.59 19.24 1.03
CA GLY A 86 0.75 18.15 1.50
C GLY A 86 1.46 17.08 2.32
N LYS A 87 0.66 16.24 2.96
CA LYS A 87 1.06 15.06 3.73
C LYS A 87 0.23 13.86 3.32
N VAL A 88 0.86 12.69 3.35
CA VAL A 88 0.15 11.41 3.29
C VAL A 88 -0.03 10.88 4.70
N TYR A 89 -1.18 10.25 4.95
CA TYR A 89 -1.41 9.43 6.12
C TYR A 89 -1.92 8.07 5.68
N TYR A 90 -1.33 7.00 6.19
CA TYR A 90 -1.72 5.65 5.84
C TYR A 90 -1.59 4.70 7.00
N ARG A 91 -2.41 3.66 7.00
CA ARG A 91 -2.35 2.56 7.96
C ARG A 91 -2.59 1.24 7.27
N CYS A 92 -2.09 0.17 7.86
CA CYS A 92 -2.07 -1.17 7.29
C CYS A 92 -2.85 -2.12 8.19
N HIS A 93 -3.66 -2.97 7.57
CA HIS A 93 -4.28 -4.13 8.22
C HIS A 93 -3.36 -5.34 8.03
N LEU A 94 -2.86 -5.86 9.13
CA LEU A 94 -1.94 -6.99 9.16
C LEU A 94 -2.62 -8.23 9.73
N GLU A 95 -2.23 -9.40 9.23
CA GLU A 95 -2.63 -10.66 9.84
C GLU A 95 -2.31 -10.68 11.35
N GLN A 96 -3.29 -11.11 12.14
CA GLN A 96 -3.23 -11.29 13.61
C GLN A 96 -2.96 -10.02 14.44
N ILE A 97 -2.71 -8.87 13.82
CA ILE A 97 -2.56 -7.58 14.50
C ILE A 97 -3.79 -6.71 14.26
N GLY A 98 -4.38 -6.78 13.06
CA GLY A 98 -5.42 -5.85 12.63
C GLY A 98 -4.81 -4.55 12.13
N TRP A 99 -5.54 -3.44 12.34
CA TRP A 99 -5.10 -2.13 11.91
C TRP A 99 -3.99 -1.55 12.79
N THR A 100 -2.92 -1.11 12.14
CA THR A 100 -1.85 -0.30 12.73
C THR A 100 -2.32 1.14 12.98
N ASP A 101 -1.53 1.89 13.76
CA ASP A 101 -1.67 3.34 13.89
C ASP A 101 -1.47 4.05 12.53
N TRP A 102 -1.85 5.32 12.47
CA TRP A 102 -1.61 6.13 11.28
C TRP A 102 -0.13 6.50 11.16
N HIS A 103 0.42 6.25 9.98
CA HIS A 103 1.79 6.56 9.58
C HIS A 103 1.80 7.73 8.61
N GLY A 104 2.77 8.63 8.76
CA GLY A 104 2.97 9.77 7.86
C GLY A 104 3.94 9.48 6.71
N ASN A 105 4.30 10.52 5.96
CA ASN A 105 5.26 10.47 4.86
C ASN A 105 6.45 9.54 5.11
N ASN A 106 6.62 8.58 4.20
CA ASN A 106 7.75 7.66 4.15
C ASN A 106 7.95 6.78 5.40
N ALA A 107 7.04 6.78 6.37
CA ALA A 107 7.11 5.89 7.52
C ALA A 107 6.78 4.44 7.13
N VAL A 108 7.42 3.46 7.75
CA VAL A 108 7.10 2.05 7.46
C VAL A 108 5.74 1.72 8.05
N CYS A 109 4.82 1.24 7.21
CA CYS A 109 3.53 0.73 7.63
C CYS A 109 3.48 -0.77 7.33
N GLY A 110 3.33 -1.58 8.37
CA GLY A 110 3.44 -3.03 8.29
C GLY A 110 4.62 -3.58 9.09
N THR A 111 5.11 -4.76 8.73
CA THR A 111 6.23 -5.41 9.41
C THR A 111 7.29 -5.87 8.41
N VAL A 112 8.56 -5.80 8.81
CA VAL A 112 9.69 -6.27 8.01
C VAL A 112 10.23 -7.54 8.67
N GLY A 113 10.25 -8.66 7.94
CA GLY A 113 10.85 -9.91 8.40
C GLY A 113 10.07 -10.68 9.48
N GLN A 114 8.90 -10.18 9.93
CA GLN A 114 8.07 -10.86 10.93
C GLN A 114 7.08 -11.87 10.31
N HIS A 115 7.17 -12.08 9.01
CA HIS A 115 6.33 -13.00 8.23
C HIS A 115 4.81 -12.76 8.29
N ARG A 116 4.37 -11.58 8.72
CA ARG A 116 2.94 -11.21 8.73
C ARG A 116 2.54 -10.62 7.39
N ARG A 117 1.44 -11.12 6.83
CA ARG A 117 0.88 -10.56 5.59
C ARG A 117 0.14 -9.26 5.84
N LEU A 118 0.28 -8.35 4.89
CA LEU A 118 -0.56 -7.18 4.76
C LEU A 118 -1.80 -7.58 3.95
N GLU A 119 -2.97 -7.40 4.53
CA GLU A 119 -4.27 -7.79 3.96
C GLU A 119 -5.02 -6.60 3.35
N ALA A 120 -4.81 -5.41 3.94
CA ALA A 120 -5.34 -4.16 3.40
C ALA A 120 -4.51 -2.94 3.85
N PHE A 121 -4.74 -1.80 3.22
CA PHE A 121 -4.31 -0.49 3.71
C PHE A 121 -5.35 0.59 3.46
N VAL A 122 -5.25 1.71 4.16
CA VAL A 122 -5.96 2.96 3.85
C VAL A 122 -4.92 4.04 3.60
N LEU A 123 -5.16 4.89 2.62
CA LEU A 123 -4.35 6.07 2.32
C LEU A 123 -5.25 7.31 2.26
N THR A 124 -4.87 8.35 2.97
CA THR A 124 -5.44 9.71 2.86
C THR A 124 -4.34 10.71 2.54
N ILE A 125 -4.75 11.82 1.95
CA ILE A 125 -3.88 12.93 1.59
C ILE A 125 -4.49 14.19 2.17
N LEU A 126 -3.66 14.98 2.85
CA LEU A 126 -4.01 16.30 3.34
C LEU A 126 -3.17 17.31 2.57
N LEU A 127 -3.82 18.21 1.84
CA LEU A 127 -3.17 19.32 1.12
C LEU A 127 -3.27 20.60 1.96
N PHE A 128 -2.28 21.49 1.84
CA PHE A 128 -2.23 22.79 2.51
C PHE A 128 -1.57 23.86 1.65
#